data_AF-A0AAV2LVG6-F1
#
_entry.id   AF-A0AAV2LVG6-F1
#
_cell.length_a   1.000
_cell.length_b   1.000
_cell.length_c   1.000
_cell.angle_alpha   90.00
_cell.angle_beta   90.00
_cell.angle_gamma   90.00
#
_symmetry.space_group_name_H-M   'P 1'
#
loop_
_entity.id
_entity.type
_entity.pdbx_description
1 polymer ?
#
loop_
_entity_poly.entity_id
_entity_poly.type
_entity_poly.pdbx_seq_one_letter_code
_entity_poly.pdbx_strand_id
1 'polypeptide(L)'
;MDKTHSDEICLSLKYLVKVQSPDGSFTETFPVRDTGMSGGLQGADDKATLSAFVAIALAEVKEANLDCDYMGIITEQAYDRVFAYLKWVPSTRPYTTAIVSYALSLLPGWTFDPTKRLLEASSGGAGAAWETEDEEEKPEVKPGPFSEPGQDMVMLMREFLADSNARKKGCW
;
A
#
# COMPACT_ATOMS: atom_id res chain seq x y z
N MET A 1 15.82 -25.82 0.90
CA MET A 1 15.80 -24.68 -0.04
C MET A 1 17.11 -24.65 -0.79
N ASP A 2 17.07 -24.50 -2.12
CA ASP A 2 18.28 -24.20 -2.91
C ASP A 2 18.82 -22.82 -2.52
N LYS A 3 20.15 -22.65 -2.45
CA LYS A 3 20.81 -21.47 -1.86
C LYS A 3 20.45 -20.16 -2.56
N THR A 4 20.16 -20.23 -3.86
CA THR A 4 19.83 -19.09 -4.72
C THR A 4 18.57 -18.33 -4.31
N HIS A 5 17.54 -19.02 -3.80
CA HIS A 5 16.29 -18.38 -3.37
C HIS A 5 16.41 -17.68 -2.01
N SER A 6 17.34 -18.13 -1.16
CA SER A 6 17.53 -17.54 0.18
C SER A 6 18.12 -16.13 0.08
N ASP A 7 19.05 -15.91 -0.84
CA ASP A 7 19.76 -14.63 -0.98
C ASP A 7 18.82 -13.50 -1.45
N GLU A 8 17.89 -13.79 -2.36
CA GLU A 8 16.91 -12.82 -2.86
C GLU A 8 15.94 -12.37 -1.76
N ILE A 9 15.54 -13.30 -0.88
CA ILE A 9 14.69 -13.00 0.27
C ILE A 9 15.46 -12.15 1.29
N CYS A 10 16.72 -12.48 1.56
CA CYS A 10 17.57 -11.70 2.47
C CYS A 10 17.81 -10.26 1.97
N LEU A 11 17.98 -10.05 0.66
CA LEU A 11 18.08 -8.72 0.06
C LEU A 11 16.78 -7.93 0.23
N SER A 12 15.64 -8.58 0.02
CA SER A 12 14.31 -7.97 0.19
C SER A 12 14.05 -7.57 1.64
N LEU A 13 14.41 -8.43 2.60
CA LEU A 13 14.34 -8.13 4.04
C LEU A 13 15.23 -6.96 4.43
N LYS A 14 16.46 -6.91 3.89
CA LYS A 14 17.38 -5.79 4.11
C LYS A 14 16.80 -4.48 3.61
N TYR A 15 16.13 -4.49 2.45
CA TYR A 15 15.44 -3.32 1.94
C TYR A 15 14.30 -2.89 2.88
N LEU A 16 13.45 -3.83 3.32
CA LEU A 16 12.34 -3.55 4.23
C LEU A 16 12.84 -2.87 5.51
N VAL A 17 13.82 -3.44 6.21
CA VAL A 17 14.32 -2.83 7.45
C VAL A 17 14.92 -1.45 7.21
N LYS A 18 15.52 -1.20 6.04
CA LYS A 18 16.09 0.11 5.68
C LYS A 18 15.02 1.19 5.45
N VAL A 19 13.85 0.81 4.93
CA VAL A 19 12.74 1.74 4.65
C VAL A 19 11.79 1.90 5.83
N GLN A 20 11.99 1.18 6.93
CA GLN A 20 11.21 1.36 8.15
C GLN A 20 11.44 2.76 8.72
N SER A 21 10.34 3.44 9.05
CA SER A 21 10.38 4.75 9.68
C SER A 21 10.88 4.67 11.13
N PRO A 22 11.41 5.78 11.70
CA PRO A 22 11.88 5.80 13.09
C PRO A 22 10.80 5.46 14.12
N ASP A 23 9.53 5.71 13.80
CA ASP A 23 8.36 5.35 14.61
C ASP A 23 7.99 3.85 14.52
N GLY A 24 8.67 3.08 13.68
CA GLY A 24 8.44 1.66 13.44
C GLY A 24 7.49 1.34 12.29
N SER A 25 6.88 2.36 11.69
CA SER A 25 5.91 2.19 10.62
C SER A 25 6.53 2.01 9.23
N PHE A 26 5.73 1.52 8.29
CA PHE A 26 6.07 1.39 6.88
C PHE A 26 5.13 2.26 6.04
N THR A 27 5.69 2.93 5.04
CA THR A 27 4.94 3.73 4.07
C THR A 27 5.37 3.39 2.66
N GLU A 28 4.41 3.21 1.77
CA GLU A 28 4.67 2.96 0.37
C GLU A 28 5.17 4.25 -0.30
N THR A 29 6.33 4.17 -0.98
CA THR A 29 6.92 5.36 -1.60
C THR A 29 6.26 5.67 -2.95
N PHE A 30 5.75 4.65 -3.64
CA PHE A 30 5.09 4.76 -4.93
C PHE A 30 3.75 4.02 -4.92
N PRO A 31 2.69 4.63 -4.33
CA PRO A 31 1.40 3.99 -4.25
C PRO A 31 0.86 3.66 -5.65
N VAL A 32 0.18 2.52 -5.75
CA VAL A 32 -0.46 2.08 -7.00
C VAL A 32 -1.54 3.10 -7.38
N ARG A 33 -1.43 3.66 -8.58
CA ARG A 33 -2.35 4.72 -9.06
C ARG A 33 -3.76 4.20 -9.35
N ASP A 34 -3.88 2.96 -9.82
CA ASP A 34 -5.17 2.30 -9.99
C ASP A 34 -5.64 1.71 -8.66
N THR A 35 -6.49 2.49 -8.03
CA THR A 35 -6.98 2.29 -6.66
C THR A 35 -7.75 0.97 -6.49
N GLY A 36 -8.45 0.53 -7.54
CA GLY A 36 -9.15 -0.76 -7.57
C GLY A 36 -8.23 -1.98 -7.43
N MET A 37 -6.93 -1.85 -7.73
CA MET A 37 -5.96 -2.95 -7.61
C MET A 37 -5.28 -3.04 -6.24
N SER A 38 -5.45 -2.02 -5.39
CA SER A 38 -4.81 -1.95 -4.06
C SER A 38 -5.64 -2.63 -2.95
N GLY A 39 -6.93 -2.85 -3.20
CA GLY A 39 -7.84 -3.45 -2.23
C GLY A 39 -7.88 -2.68 -0.90
N GLY A 40 -7.94 -3.41 0.22
CA GLY A 40 -8.04 -2.82 1.57
C GLY A 40 -6.79 -2.06 2.05
N LEU A 41 -5.70 -2.07 1.28
CA LEU A 41 -4.48 -1.32 1.60
C LEU A 41 -4.66 0.20 1.44
N GLN A 42 -5.66 0.62 0.67
CA GLN A 42 -5.95 2.02 0.41
C GLN A 42 -7.01 2.56 1.35
N GLY A 43 -6.85 3.79 1.84
CA GLY A 43 -7.85 4.54 2.61
C GLY A 43 -7.22 5.29 3.77
N ALA A 44 -8.04 5.73 4.73
CA ALA A 44 -7.60 6.55 5.87
C ALA A 44 -6.54 5.91 6.78
N ASP A 45 -6.45 4.56 6.79
CA ASP A 45 -5.51 3.81 7.63
C ASP A 45 -4.41 3.08 6.81
N ASP A 46 -4.11 3.52 5.60
CA ASP A 46 -3.15 2.89 4.66
C ASP A 46 -1.80 2.52 5.31
N LYS A 47 -1.23 3.44 6.09
CA LYS A 47 0.03 3.28 6.81
C LYS A 47 -0.04 2.17 7.86
N ALA A 48 -1.16 2.07 8.58
CA ALA A 48 -1.36 1.04 9.60
C ALA A 48 -1.56 -0.34 8.95
N THR A 49 -2.36 -0.40 7.88
CA THR A 49 -2.61 -1.62 7.12
C THR A 49 -1.33 -2.17 6.48
N LEU A 50 -0.54 -1.31 5.82
CA LEU A 50 0.74 -1.70 5.23
C LEU A 50 1.74 -2.16 6.29
N SER A 51 1.83 -1.44 7.42
CA SER A 51 2.72 -1.83 8.51
C SER A 51 2.35 -3.18 9.10
N ALA A 52 1.06 -3.48 9.24
CA ALA A 52 0.57 -4.78 9.69
C ALA A 52 0.91 -5.90 8.68
N PHE A 53 0.75 -5.63 7.38
CA PHE A 53 1.13 -6.58 6.33
C PHE A 53 2.62 -6.92 6.38
N VAL A 54 3.49 -5.91 6.51
CA VAL A 54 4.93 -6.13 6.65
C VAL A 54 5.25 -6.87 7.95
N ALA A 55 4.58 -6.57 9.06
CA ALA A 55 4.77 -7.28 10.32
C ALA A 55 4.47 -8.77 10.22
N ILE A 56 3.40 -9.15 9.50
CA ILE A 56 3.08 -10.55 9.21
C ILE A 56 4.20 -11.19 8.40
N ALA A 57 4.67 -10.54 7.33
CA ALA A 57 5.76 -11.08 6.50
C ALA A 57 7.06 -11.31 7.31
N LEU A 58 7.39 -10.39 8.23
CA LEU A 58 8.54 -10.55 9.13
C LEU A 58 8.34 -11.72 10.12
N ALA A 59 7.11 -11.95 10.60
CA ALA A 59 6.78 -13.07 11.47
C ALA A 59 6.96 -14.42 10.76
N GLU A 60 6.45 -14.53 9.53
CA GLU A 60 6.57 -15.74 8.70
C GLU A 60 8.03 -16.08 8.39
N VAL A 61 8.84 -15.06 8.10
CA VAL A 61 10.28 -15.21 7.85
C VAL A 61 11.01 -15.74 9.10
N LYS A 62 10.62 -15.25 10.28
CA LYS A 62 11.17 -15.71 11.57
C LYS A 62 10.77 -17.16 11.84
N GLU A 63 9.52 -17.54 11.57
CA GLU A 63 9.03 -18.92 11.70
C GLU A 63 9.73 -19.87 10.72
N ALA A 64 9.98 -19.42 9.49
CA ALA A 64 10.72 -20.17 8.48
C ALA A 64 12.21 -20.34 8.80
N ASN A 65 12.72 -19.70 9.86
CA ASN A 65 14.11 -19.74 10.32
C ASN A 65 15.12 -19.50 9.18
N LEU A 66 14.85 -18.47 8.36
CA LEU A 66 15.72 -18.08 7.26
C LEU A 66 17.03 -17.49 7.79
N ASP A 67 18.14 -18.18 7.52
CA ASP A 67 19.47 -17.76 7.94
C ASP A 67 20.04 -16.71 6.98
N CYS A 68 19.69 -15.45 7.25
CA CYS A 68 20.31 -14.30 6.60
C CYS A 68 21.47 -13.81 7.47
N ASP A 69 22.69 -14.21 7.10
CA ASP A 69 23.91 -13.84 7.83
C ASP A 69 23.95 -12.31 8.07
N TYR A 70 24.23 -11.89 9.31
CA TYR A 70 24.13 -10.51 9.84
C TYR A 70 22.74 -9.84 10.00
N MET A 71 21.65 -10.42 9.51
CA MET A 71 20.33 -9.77 9.55
C MET A 71 19.48 -10.13 10.77
N GLY A 72 19.74 -11.25 11.46
CA GLY A 72 18.89 -11.72 12.57
C GLY A 72 18.57 -10.65 13.62
N ILE A 73 19.60 -9.94 14.12
CA ILE A 73 19.42 -8.88 15.15
C ILE A 73 18.67 -7.66 14.58
N ILE A 74 18.94 -7.31 13.32
CA ILE A 74 18.36 -6.14 12.66
C ILE A 74 16.87 -6.39 12.37
N THR A 75 16.53 -7.61 11.97
CA THR A 75 15.15 -8.05 11.75
C THR A 75 14.36 -8.11 13.05
N GLU A 76 14.95 -8.59 14.15
CA GLU A 76 14.32 -8.57 15.48
C GLU A 76 14.01 -7.14 15.94
N GLN A 77 14.95 -6.20 15.76
CA GLN A 77 14.69 -4.79 16.10
C GLN A 77 13.59 -4.17 15.25
N ALA A 78 13.57 -4.47 13.95
CA ALA A 78 12.53 -3.98 13.05
C ALA A 78 11.16 -4.56 13.40
N TYR A 79 11.13 -5.84 13.74
CA TYR A 79 9.97 -6.55 14.25
C TYR A 79 9.44 -5.86 15.52
N ASP A 80 10.27 -5.68 16.55
CA ASP A 80 9.86 -5.02 17.80
C ASP A 80 9.30 -3.61 17.58
N ARG A 81 9.91 -2.83 16.69
CA ARG A 81 9.45 -1.46 16.39
C ARG A 81 8.11 -1.44 15.68
N VAL A 82 7.88 -2.32 14.69
CA VAL A 82 6.59 -2.34 14.00
C VAL A 82 5.47 -2.78 14.93
N PHE A 83 5.75 -3.73 15.83
CA PHE A 83 4.76 -4.14 16.83
C PHE A 83 4.49 -3.07 17.89
N ALA A 84 5.51 -2.31 18.28
CA ALA A 84 5.32 -1.14 19.14
C ALA A 84 4.41 -0.12 18.45
N TYR A 85 4.64 0.18 17.17
CA TYR A 85 3.80 1.08 16.38
C TYR A 85 2.33 0.60 16.32
N LEU A 86 2.11 -0.67 15.95
CA LEU A 86 0.78 -1.25 15.77
C LEU A 86 -0.05 -1.31 17.06
N LYS A 87 0.60 -1.40 18.23
CA LYS A 87 -0.09 -1.36 19.54
C LYS A 87 -0.75 -0.02 19.81
N TRP A 88 -0.18 1.08 19.31
CA TRP A 88 -0.64 2.43 19.62
C TRP A 88 -1.42 3.08 18.47
N VAL A 89 -1.35 2.53 17.26
CA VAL A 89 -2.03 3.12 16.11
C VAL A 89 -3.56 2.99 16.24
N PRO A 90 -4.32 4.09 16.10
CA PRO A 90 -5.76 4.01 15.94
C PRO A 90 -6.10 3.32 14.62
N SER A 91 -7.08 2.41 14.62
CA SER A 91 -7.64 1.80 13.42
C SER A 91 -9.10 2.22 13.34
N THR A 92 -9.46 2.91 12.26
CA THR A 92 -10.81 3.43 12.04
C THR A 92 -11.65 2.44 11.23
N ARG A 93 -11.00 1.71 10.32
CA ARG A 93 -11.66 0.78 9.41
C ARG A 93 -11.68 -0.64 9.98
N PRO A 94 -12.80 -1.37 9.87
CA PRO A 94 -12.89 -2.76 10.32
C PRO A 94 -11.83 -3.67 9.71
N TYR A 95 -11.52 -3.49 8.42
CA TYR A 95 -10.43 -4.21 7.73
C TYR A 95 -9.06 -3.96 8.39
N THR A 96 -8.76 -2.71 8.73
CA THR A 96 -7.49 -2.35 9.37
C THR A 96 -7.42 -2.95 10.76
N THR A 97 -8.51 -2.86 11.54
CA THR A 97 -8.59 -3.50 12.85
C THR A 97 -8.34 -5.00 12.76
N ALA A 98 -8.92 -5.68 11.76
CA ALA A 98 -8.73 -7.11 11.52
C ALA A 98 -7.26 -7.47 11.24
N ILE A 99 -6.62 -6.84 10.24
CA ILE A 99 -5.24 -7.18 9.90
C ILE A 99 -4.25 -6.83 11.00
N VAL A 100 -4.45 -5.70 11.70
CA VAL A 100 -3.63 -5.29 12.85
C VAL A 100 -3.79 -6.28 14.00
N SER A 101 -5.03 -6.72 14.28
CA SER A 101 -5.31 -7.71 15.32
C SER A 101 -4.64 -9.06 15.02
N TYR A 102 -4.68 -9.48 13.76
CA TYR A 102 -4.02 -10.70 13.31
C TYR A 102 -2.49 -10.58 13.43
N ALA A 103 -1.90 -9.50 12.93
CA ALA A 103 -0.47 -9.25 13.08
C ALA A 103 -0.05 -9.32 14.57
N LEU A 104 -0.77 -8.62 15.45
CA LEU A 104 -0.49 -8.60 16.90
C LEU A 104 -0.63 -9.98 17.55
N SER A 105 -1.47 -10.87 17.02
CA SER A 105 -1.60 -12.25 17.51
C SER A 105 -0.39 -13.13 17.21
N LEU A 106 0.43 -12.76 16.22
CA LEU A 106 1.68 -13.47 15.88
C LEU A 106 2.84 -13.11 16.81
N LEU A 107 2.65 -12.14 17.73
CA LEU A 107 3.68 -11.77 18.69
C LEU A 107 3.97 -12.93 19.66
N PRO A 108 5.24 -13.32 19.84
CA PRO A 108 5.59 -14.28 20.88
C PRO A 108 5.27 -13.70 22.26
N GLY A 109 4.57 -14.48 23.09
CA GLY A 109 4.38 -14.19 24.51
C GLY A 109 3.07 -13.50 24.92
N TRP A 110 2.02 -13.46 24.09
CA TRP A 110 0.64 -13.06 24.46
C TRP A 110 0.54 -11.79 25.34
N THR A 111 1.46 -10.82 25.16
CA THR A 111 1.51 -9.62 26.01
C THR A 111 0.40 -8.61 25.69
N PHE A 112 -0.33 -8.84 24.61
CA PHE A 112 -1.40 -7.97 24.12
C PHE A 112 -2.56 -8.85 23.65
N ASP A 113 -3.78 -8.52 24.08
CA ASP A 113 -5.00 -9.17 23.62
C ASP A 113 -5.68 -8.30 22.56
N PRO A 114 -5.53 -8.62 21.26
CA PRO A 114 -6.13 -7.84 20.19
C PRO A 114 -7.63 -8.14 19.98
N THR A 115 -8.17 -9.18 20.65
CA THR A 115 -9.53 -9.67 20.38
C THR A 115 -10.60 -8.66 20.78
N LYS A 116 -10.39 -7.93 21.88
CA LYS A 116 -11.33 -6.89 22.33
C LYS A 116 -11.59 -5.85 21.23
N ARG A 117 -10.51 -5.30 20.66
CA ARG A 117 -10.58 -4.29 19.60
C ARG A 117 -11.26 -4.85 18.34
N LEU A 118 -10.96 -6.10 18.02
CA LEU A 118 -11.54 -6.78 16.88
C LEU A 118 -13.04 -7.01 17.03
N LEU A 119 -13.49 -7.49 18.19
CA LEU A 119 -14.89 -7.76 18.48
C LEU A 119 -15.72 -6.46 18.54
N GLU A 120 -15.16 -5.38 19.07
CA GLU A 120 -15.79 -4.05 19.07
C GLU A 120 -16.02 -3.51 17.65
N ALA A 121 -15.19 -3.91 16.67
CA ALA A 121 -15.32 -3.50 15.28
C ALA A 121 -16.30 -4.37 14.45
N SER A 122 -16.91 -5.41 15.05
CA SER A 122 -17.79 -6.32 14.32
C SER A 122 -19.18 -5.72 14.06
N SER A 123 -19.74 -6.00 12.88
CA SER A 123 -21.12 -5.65 12.52
C SER A 123 -22.03 -6.83 12.83
N GLY A 124 -23.07 -6.58 13.62
CA GLY A 124 -24.03 -7.60 14.08
C GLY A 124 -23.68 -8.16 15.46
N GLY A 125 -24.65 -8.13 16.37
CA GLY A 125 -24.50 -8.44 17.81
C GLY A 125 -24.03 -9.84 18.21
N ALA A 126 -23.51 -10.63 17.27
CA ALA A 126 -22.89 -11.94 17.48
C ALA A 126 -21.42 -12.04 16.99
N GLY A 127 -20.81 -10.95 16.47
CA GLY A 127 -19.40 -10.97 16.05
C GLY A 127 -19.11 -11.79 14.80
N ALA A 128 -20.10 -11.96 13.91
CA ALA A 128 -20.02 -12.88 12.79
C ALA A 128 -19.34 -12.31 11.53
N ALA A 129 -19.34 -10.98 11.36
CA ALA A 129 -18.76 -10.33 10.18
C ALA A 129 -18.22 -8.93 10.50
N TRP A 130 -17.27 -8.48 9.68
CA TRP A 130 -16.77 -7.11 9.66
C TRP A 130 -17.12 -6.52 8.30
N GLU A 131 -18.12 -5.66 8.28
CA GLU A 131 -18.52 -4.94 7.07
C GLU A 131 -17.48 -3.85 6.81
N THR A 132 -17.06 -3.71 5.56
CA THR A 132 -16.35 -2.51 5.12
C THR A 132 -17.41 -1.53 4.67
N GLU A 133 -17.47 -0.36 5.30
CA GLU A 133 -18.19 0.76 4.70
C GLU A 133 -17.53 1.00 3.33
N ASP A 134 -18.30 0.88 2.26
CA ASP A 134 -17.84 1.28 0.93
C ASP A 134 -17.46 2.76 1.07
N GLU A 135 -16.17 3.09 0.89
CA GLU A 135 -15.78 4.49 0.77
C GLU A 135 -16.64 5.07 -0.35
N GLU A 136 -17.51 6.01 -0.01
CA GLU A 136 -18.36 6.74 -0.93
C GLU A 136 -17.49 7.13 -2.12
N GLU A 137 -17.78 6.52 -3.27
CA GLU A 137 -17.04 6.68 -4.50
C GLU A 137 -16.89 8.19 -4.73
N LYS A 138 -15.69 8.73 -4.45
CA LYS A 138 -15.40 10.14 -4.72
C LYS A 138 -15.80 10.34 -6.17
N PRO A 139 -16.79 11.20 -6.47
CA PRO A 139 -17.42 11.24 -7.77
C PRO A 139 -16.31 11.30 -8.80
N GLU A 140 -16.32 10.30 -9.68
CA GLU A 140 -15.38 10.18 -10.78
C GLU A 140 -15.26 11.58 -11.39
N VAL A 141 -14.11 12.23 -11.19
CA VAL A 141 -13.81 13.45 -11.91
C VAL A 141 -13.68 12.96 -13.32
N LYS A 142 -14.79 13.00 -14.06
CA LYS A 142 -14.82 12.67 -15.47
C LYS A 142 -13.62 13.39 -16.05
N PRO A 143 -12.67 12.69 -16.68
CA PRO A 143 -11.60 13.37 -17.37
C PRO A 143 -12.30 14.38 -18.27
N GLY A 144 -12.10 15.67 -17.98
CA GLY A 144 -12.52 16.72 -18.89
C GLY A 144 -12.02 16.31 -20.26
N PRO A 145 -12.82 16.55 -21.32
CA PRO A 145 -12.63 15.95 -22.64
C PRO A 145 -11.14 15.84 -22.93
N PHE A 146 -10.67 14.58 -22.99
CA PHE A 146 -9.27 14.26 -23.22
C PHE A 146 -8.83 15.09 -24.43
N SER A 147 -8.04 16.13 -24.16
CA SER A 147 -7.34 16.88 -25.20
C SER A 147 -6.37 15.87 -25.80
N GLU A 148 -6.82 15.17 -26.84
CA GLU A 148 -6.00 14.22 -27.56
C GLU A 148 -4.68 14.90 -27.88
N PRO A 149 -3.51 14.35 -27.48
CA PRO A 149 -2.21 14.92 -27.78
C PRO A 149 -1.87 14.92 -29.29
N GLY A 150 -2.85 14.67 -30.16
CA GLY A 150 -2.79 14.79 -31.61
C GLY A 150 -3.81 15.77 -32.23
N GLN A 151 -4.81 16.27 -31.50
CA GLN A 151 -5.76 17.24 -32.05
C GLN A 151 -5.12 18.60 -32.33
N ASP A 152 -4.15 18.99 -31.50
CA ASP A 152 -3.38 20.24 -31.67
C ASP A 152 -2.50 20.19 -32.93
N MET A 153 -1.86 19.04 -33.20
CA MET A 153 -1.07 18.83 -34.43
C MET A 153 -1.94 18.81 -35.69
N VAL A 154 -3.15 18.22 -35.65
CA VAL A 154 -4.06 18.21 -36.80
C VAL A 154 -4.64 19.61 -37.05
N MET A 155 -4.93 20.38 -35.99
CA MET A 155 -5.37 21.78 -36.12
C MET A 155 -4.24 22.67 -36.66
N LEU A 156 -3.01 22.54 -36.14
CA LEU A 156 -1.83 23.24 -36.66
C LEU A 156 -1.50 22.89 -38.11
N MET A 157 -1.62 21.62 -38.52
CA MET A 157 -1.44 21.25 -39.92
C MET A 157 -2.54 21.82 -40.81
N ARG A 158 -3.80 21.90 -40.33
CA ARG A 158 -4.90 22.52 -41.08
C ARG A 158 -4.70 24.03 -41.23
N GLU A 159 -4.26 24.73 -40.19
CA GLU A 159 -3.91 26.15 -40.26
C GLU A 159 -2.74 26.40 -41.22
N PHE A 160 -1.67 25.60 -41.13
CA PHE A 160 -0.52 25.73 -42.02
C PHE A 160 -0.86 25.46 -43.50
N LEU A 161 -1.72 24.47 -43.77
CA LEU A 161 -2.22 24.20 -45.11
C LEU A 161 -3.16 25.31 -45.63
N ALA A 162 -3.99 25.90 -44.77
CA ALA A 162 -4.85 27.02 -45.13
C ALA A 162 -4.03 28.28 -45.48
N ASP A 163 -3.00 28.60 -44.70
CA ASP A 163 -2.13 29.75 -44.92
C ASP A 163 -1.21 29.58 -46.16
N SER A 164 -0.74 28.35 -46.41
CA SER A 164 -0.04 28.00 -47.66
C SER A 164 -0.93 28.17 -48.91
N ASN A 165 -2.21 27.80 -48.81
CA ASN A 165 -3.16 27.92 -49.92
C ASN A 165 -3.60 29.38 -50.12
N ALA A 166 -3.70 30.18 -49.06
CA ALA A 166 -3.94 31.63 -49.15
C ALA A 166 -2.78 32.36 -49.84
N ARG A 167 -1.53 32.02 -49.49
CA ARG A 167 -0.33 32.56 -50.17
C ARG A 167 -0.24 32.18 -51.64
N LYS A 168 -0.73 31.00 -52.04
CA LYS A 168 -0.80 30.59 -53.46
C LYS A 168 -1.88 31.33 -54.26
N LYS A 169 -2.90 31.88 -53.60
CA LYS A 169 -4.00 32.63 -54.25
C LYS A 169 -3.80 34.15 -54.26
N GLY A 170 -2.68 34.64 -53.72
CA GLY A 170 -2.29 36.06 -53.70
C GLY A 170 -1.11 36.43 -54.61
N CYS A 171 -0.68 35.51 -55.50
CA CYS A 171 0.21 35.86 -56.61
C CYS A 171 -0.61 35.90 -57.89
N TRP A 172 -1.14 37.09 -58.20
CA TRP A 172 -1.27 37.81 -59.49
C TRP A 172 -2.20 38.99 -59.25
#